data_AF-A0A1Q4ZYI8-F1
#
_entry.id   AF-A0A1Q4ZYI8-F1
#
_cell.length_a   1.000
_cell.length_b   1.000
_cell.length_c   1.000
_cell.angle_alpha   90.00
_cell.angle_beta   90.00
_cell.angle_gamma   90.00
#
_symmetry.space_group_name_H-M   'P 1'
#
loop_
_entity.id
_entity.type
_entity.pdbx_description
1 polymer ?
#
loop_
_entity_poly.entity_id
_entity_poly.type
_entity_poly.pdbx_seq_one_letter_code
_entity_poly.pdbx_strand_id
1 'polypeptide(L)'
;MVVIDDANALELFRFADPVQSVTLQVACDAPMVSGEESYYAAEIAVESGFISGTVGLHISDADLDEWGQCLDALESDEGVEWPPGGRSAWLSVVPEDPLEVTVHDSPSTQIAVQIPVDVPTGWLEENRLRLEHVRKATAKR
;
A
#
# COMPACT_ATOMS: atom_id res chain seq x y z
N MET A 1 6.06 -11.97 11.67
CA MET A 1 6.80 -10.82 11.13
C MET A 1 7.31 -11.25 9.77
N VAL A 2 6.65 -10.75 8.71
CA VAL A 2 7.14 -10.92 7.34
C VAL A 2 8.31 -9.96 7.23
N VAL A 3 9.53 -10.48 7.11
CA VAL A 3 10.71 -9.64 6.89
C VAL A 3 10.88 -9.55 5.38
N ILE A 4 10.59 -8.37 4.83
CA ILE A 4 10.87 -8.10 3.42
C ILE A 4 12.36 -7.82 3.29
N ASP A 5 13.02 -8.51 2.36
CA ASP A 5 14.39 -8.17 1.98
C ASP A 5 14.33 -6.98 1.01
N ASP A 6 14.78 -5.81 1.48
CA ASP A 6 14.76 -4.55 0.73
C ASP A 6 15.45 -4.64 -0.65
N ALA A 7 16.35 -5.61 -0.84
CA ALA A 7 17.08 -5.75 -2.09
C ALA A 7 16.20 -6.08 -3.31
N ASN A 8 15.02 -6.70 -3.10
CA ASN A 8 14.10 -7.10 -4.16
C ASN A 8 12.67 -6.59 -3.97
N ALA A 9 12.45 -5.70 -3.00
CA ALA A 9 11.17 -5.10 -2.74
C ALA A 9 10.89 -3.95 -3.72
N LEU A 10 9.64 -3.84 -4.17
CA LEU A 10 9.19 -2.72 -4.99
C LEU A 10 8.11 -1.93 -4.25
N GLU A 11 8.21 -0.61 -4.29
CA GLU A 11 7.21 0.30 -3.73
C GLU A 11 5.95 0.25 -4.60
N LEU A 12 4.83 -0.18 -4.03
CA LEU A 12 3.53 -0.18 -4.71
C LEU A 12 2.89 1.21 -4.67
N PHE A 13 2.96 1.86 -3.52
CA PHE A 13 2.50 3.22 -3.36
C PHE A 13 3.32 3.99 -2.34
N ARG A 14 3.23 5.32 -2.46
CA ARG A 14 3.82 6.28 -1.53
C ARG A 14 2.93 7.51 -1.42
N PHE A 15 2.59 7.84 -0.17
CA PHE A 15 2.06 9.13 0.24
C PHE A 15 3.10 9.76 1.14
N ALA A 16 3.67 10.91 0.76
CA ALA A 16 4.73 11.52 1.56
C ALA A 16 4.72 13.04 1.42
N ASP A 17 5.03 13.69 2.53
CA ASP A 17 5.39 15.10 2.62
C ASP A 17 6.74 15.22 3.35
N PRO A 18 7.27 16.43 3.63
CA PRO A 18 8.56 16.59 4.30
C PRO A 18 8.65 16.05 5.74
N VAL A 19 7.52 15.74 6.39
CA VAL A 19 7.43 15.41 7.83
C VAL A 19 6.96 13.98 8.06
N GLN A 20 6.13 13.44 7.18
CA GLN A 20 5.56 12.11 7.33
C GLN A 20 5.38 11.37 6.00
N SER A 21 5.30 10.04 6.08
CA SER A 21 4.98 9.21 4.94
C SER A 21 4.25 7.92 5.31
N VAL A 22 3.47 7.45 4.35
CA VAL A 22 2.87 6.11 4.32
C VAL A 22 3.30 5.45 3.01
N THR A 23 4.00 4.32 3.12
CA THR A 23 4.50 3.58 1.96
C THR A 23 4.11 2.13 2.04
N LEU A 24 3.98 1.46 0.89
CA LEU A 24 3.88 0.01 0.83
C LEU A 24 4.95 -0.57 -0.06
N GLN A 25 5.70 -1.53 0.49
CA GLN A 25 6.69 -2.33 -0.23
C GLN A 25 6.18 -3.74 -0.48
N VAL A 26 6.51 -4.31 -1.64
CA VAL A 26 6.10 -5.66 -2.08
C VAL A 26 7.33 -6.50 -2.41
N ALA A 27 7.46 -7.67 -1.80
CA ALA A 27 8.46 -8.67 -2.13
C ALA A 27 8.01 -9.49 -3.36
N CYS A 28 8.42 -9.09 -4.56
CA CYS A 28 7.99 -9.71 -5.81
C CYS A 28 8.69 -11.05 -6.14
N ASP A 29 9.75 -11.41 -5.42
CA ASP A 29 10.66 -12.49 -5.76
C ASP A 29 10.34 -13.84 -5.11
N ALA A 30 9.44 -13.92 -4.14
CA ALA A 30 9.09 -15.18 -3.47
C ALA A 30 7.59 -15.26 -3.10
N PRO A 31 6.68 -15.38 -4.09
CA PRO A 31 5.26 -15.52 -3.79
C PRO A 31 4.98 -16.85 -3.09
N MET A 32 4.07 -16.79 -2.13
CA MET A 32 3.40 -17.97 -1.60
C MET A 32 2.30 -18.37 -2.59
N VAL A 33 2.42 -19.55 -3.18
CA VAL A 33 1.41 -20.08 -4.11
C VAL A 33 0.37 -20.88 -3.34
N SER A 34 -0.92 -20.57 -3.54
CA SER A 34 -2.05 -21.29 -2.97
C SER A 34 -3.09 -21.56 -4.05
N GLY A 35 -3.10 -22.79 -4.57
CA GLY A 35 -3.93 -23.15 -5.72
C GLY A 35 -3.44 -22.45 -6.99
N GLU A 36 -4.31 -21.69 -7.64
CA GLU A 36 -4.00 -20.89 -8.84
C GLU A 36 -3.57 -19.46 -8.51
N GLU A 37 -3.59 -19.07 -7.23
CA GLU A 37 -3.28 -17.72 -6.78
C GLU A 37 -1.85 -17.61 -6.23
N SER A 38 -1.21 -16.49 -6.53
CA SER A 38 0.08 -16.09 -5.97
C SER A 38 -0.12 -14.96 -4.97
N TYR A 39 0.46 -15.11 -3.79
CA TYR A 39 0.43 -14.13 -2.71
C TYR A 39 1.83 -13.57 -2.46
N TYR A 40 1.97 -12.27 -2.58
CA TYR A 40 3.21 -11.55 -2.35
C TYR A 40 3.23 -10.96 -0.95
N ALA A 41 4.31 -11.22 -0.23
CA ALA A 41 4.59 -10.54 1.03
C ALA A 41 4.70 -9.04 0.80
N ALA A 42 3.99 -8.27 1.62
CA ALA A 42 3.99 -6.81 1.56
C ALA A 42 4.07 -6.22 2.98
N GLU A 43 4.51 -4.97 3.07
CA GLU A 43 4.60 -4.24 4.33
C GLU A 43 4.19 -2.79 4.10
N ILE A 44 3.26 -2.30 4.93
CA ILE A 44 2.93 -0.89 5.04
C ILE A 44 3.81 -0.30 6.13
N ALA A 45 4.52 0.77 5.81
CA ALA A 45 5.30 1.55 6.75
C ALA A 45 4.67 2.93 6.94
N VAL A 46 4.56 3.32 8.21
CA VAL A 46 4.23 4.68 8.66
C VAL A 46 5.49 5.27 9.25
N GLU A 47 5.91 6.43 8.75
CA GLU A 47 7.07 7.15 9.27
C GLU A 47 6.73 8.61 9.54
N SER A 48 7.08 9.09 10.74
CA SER A 48 7.04 10.50 11.11
C SER A 48 8.03 10.76 12.25
N GLY A 49 8.21 12.02 12.66
CA GLY A 49 8.98 12.36 13.86
C GLY A 49 8.32 11.99 15.19
N PHE A 50 7.03 11.62 15.19
CA PHE A 50 6.27 11.26 16.40
C PHE A 50 6.07 9.76 16.56
N ILE A 51 5.63 9.10 15.48
CA ILE A 51 5.38 7.66 15.42
C ILE A 51 6.03 7.06 14.18
N SER A 52 6.61 5.87 14.36
CA SER A 52 7.04 5.01 13.26
C SER A 52 6.55 3.59 13.54
N GLY A 53 6.11 2.89 12.51
CA GLY A 53 5.63 1.52 12.66
C GLY A 53 5.43 0.86 11.30
N THR A 54 5.51 -0.47 11.30
CA THR A 54 5.24 -1.26 10.11
C THR A 54 4.21 -2.33 10.39
N VAL A 55 3.46 -2.71 9.36
CA VAL A 55 2.49 -3.80 9.41
C VAL A 55 2.56 -4.62 8.13
N GLY A 56 2.74 -5.93 8.29
CA GLY A 56 2.82 -6.87 7.19
C GLY A 56 1.44 -7.30 6.68
N LEU A 57 1.33 -7.51 5.38
CA LEU A 57 0.16 -8.06 4.71
C LEU A 57 0.61 -8.98 3.56
N HIS A 58 -0.36 -9.67 2.95
CA HIS A 58 -0.15 -10.41 1.71
C HIS A 58 -1.11 -9.88 0.67
N ILE A 59 -0.59 -9.63 -0.54
CA ILE A 59 -1.38 -9.12 -1.65
C ILE A 59 -1.34 -10.10 -2.81
N SER A 60 -2.43 -10.21 -3.53
CA SER A 60 -2.58 -11.01 -4.74
C SER A 60 -2.54 -10.13 -5.99
N ASP A 61 -2.48 -10.74 -7.17
CA ASP A 61 -2.61 -10.01 -8.42
C ASP A 61 -3.98 -9.30 -8.53
N ALA A 62 -5.04 -9.88 -7.95
CA ALA A 62 -6.34 -9.23 -7.87
C ALA A 62 -6.30 -7.97 -6.99
N ASP A 63 -5.59 -8.02 -5.85
CA ASP A 63 -5.41 -6.83 -5.00
C ASP A 63 -4.64 -5.73 -5.76
N LEU A 64 -3.66 -6.08 -6.61
CA LEU A 64 -2.98 -5.10 -7.48
C LEU A 64 -3.93 -4.47 -8.51
N ASP A 65 -4.87 -5.26 -9.05
CA ASP A 65 -5.88 -4.77 -9.98
C ASP A 65 -6.89 -3.84 -9.31
N GLU A 66 -7.31 -4.18 -8.10
CA GLU A 66 -8.14 -3.33 -7.26
C GLU A 66 -7.43 -2.03 -6.88
N TRP A 67 -6.13 -2.06 -6.60
CA TRP A 67 -5.38 -0.82 -6.33
C TRP A 67 -5.42 0.14 -7.51
N GLY A 68 -5.36 -0.37 -8.74
CA GLY A 68 -5.54 0.46 -9.94
C GLY A 68 -6.91 1.14 -9.98
N GLN A 69 -7.97 0.43 -9.60
CA GLN A 69 -9.32 0.99 -9.52
C GLN A 69 -9.44 2.02 -8.38
N CYS A 70 -8.75 1.79 -7.26
CA CYS A 70 -8.66 2.76 -6.17
C CYS A 70 -8.00 4.06 -6.62
N LEU A 71 -6.95 4.01 -7.44
CA LEU A 71 -6.32 5.21 -8.00
C LEU A 71 -7.27 5.98 -8.93
N ASP A 72 -8.09 5.28 -9.71
CA ASP A 72 -9.10 5.92 -10.58
C ASP A 72 -10.24 6.57 -9.78
N ALA A 73 -10.63 5.95 -8.65
CA ALA A 73 -11.59 6.53 -7.71
C ALA A 73 -11.01 7.77 -7.00
N LEU A 74 -9.76 7.70 -6.55
CA LEU A 74 -9.07 8.84 -5.92
C LEU A 74 -8.90 10.02 -6.88
N GLU A 75 -8.65 9.77 -8.17
CA GLU A 75 -8.65 10.80 -9.22
C GLU A 75 -10.04 11.45 -9.39
N SER A 76 -11.09 10.72 -9.08
CA SER A 76 -12.48 11.18 -9.11
C SER A 76 -12.95 11.81 -7.79
N ASP A 77 -12.03 12.08 -6.87
CA ASP A 77 -12.31 12.64 -5.54
C ASP A 77 -13.17 11.72 -4.65
N GLU A 78 -13.08 10.40 -4.88
CA GLU A 78 -13.75 9.37 -4.11
C GLU A 78 -12.79 8.68 -3.13
N GLY A 79 -13.21 8.53 -1.87
CA GLY A 79 -12.44 7.80 -0.86
C GLY A 79 -12.42 6.29 -1.12
N VAL A 80 -11.33 5.65 -0.72
CA VAL A 80 -11.07 4.22 -1.01
C VAL A 80 -10.60 3.47 0.22
N GLU A 81 -10.84 2.17 0.23
CA GLU A 81 -10.29 1.21 1.19
C GLU A 81 -9.57 0.10 0.44
N TRP A 82 -8.35 -0.25 0.85
CA TRP A 82 -7.54 -1.23 0.15
C TRP A 82 -6.48 -1.90 1.05
N PRO A 83 -6.22 -3.22 0.91
CA PRO A 83 -7.10 -4.19 0.25
C PRO A 83 -8.46 -4.25 0.97
N PRO A 84 -9.52 -4.82 0.36
CA PRO A 84 -10.82 -4.93 1.00
C PRO A 84 -10.70 -5.52 2.41
N GLY A 85 -11.20 -4.78 3.40
CA GLY A 85 -10.95 -5.06 4.81
C GLY A 85 -11.38 -6.47 5.26
N GLY A 86 -10.71 -7.00 6.28
CA GLY A 86 -11.10 -8.24 6.99
C GLY A 86 -10.21 -9.46 6.76
N ARG A 87 -9.24 -9.40 5.84
CA ARG A 87 -8.25 -10.48 5.58
C ARG A 87 -6.92 -10.26 6.28
N SER A 88 -6.47 -9.00 6.32
CA SER A 88 -5.16 -8.57 6.82
C SER A 88 -5.23 -7.11 7.31
N ALA A 89 -4.07 -6.51 7.57
CA ALA A 89 -3.98 -5.05 7.56
C ALA A 89 -4.44 -4.47 6.22
N TRP A 90 -4.97 -3.26 6.27
CA TRP A 90 -5.51 -2.50 5.14
C TRP A 90 -5.33 -1.00 5.40
N LEU A 91 -5.55 -0.18 4.39
CA LEU A 91 -5.57 1.27 4.50
C LEU A 91 -6.84 1.88 3.92
N SER A 92 -7.21 3.06 4.42
CA SER A 92 -8.15 3.96 3.74
C SER A 92 -7.43 5.23 3.30
N VAL A 93 -7.89 5.78 2.18
CA VAL A 93 -7.43 7.07 1.66
C VAL A 93 -8.65 7.92 1.37
N VAL A 94 -8.70 9.11 1.97
CA VAL A 94 -9.74 10.10 1.70
C VAL A 94 -9.09 11.30 0.99
N PRO A 95 -9.56 11.69 -0.21
CA PRO A 95 -9.00 12.78 -1.02
C PRO A 95 -9.30 14.18 -0.45
N GLU A 96 -9.16 14.39 0.86
CA GLU A 96 -9.20 15.72 1.47
C GLU A 96 -7.89 16.49 1.24
N ASP A 97 -7.89 17.78 1.59
CA ASP A 97 -6.70 18.64 1.53
C ASP A 97 -6.36 19.10 2.97
N PRO A 98 -5.37 18.48 3.64
CA PRO A 98 -4.43 17.44 3.15
C PRO A 98 -5.04 16.03 3.03
N LEU A 99 -4.39 15.15 2.26
CA LEU A 99 -4.84 13.78 2.00
C LEU A 99 -4.88 12.98 3.30
N GLU A 100 -6.03 12.43 3.69
CA GLU A 100 -6.09 11.60 4.90
C GLU A 100 -5.81 10.14 4.57
N VAL A 101 -4.72 9.59 5.12
CA VAL A 101 -4.35 8.18 4.97
C VAL A 101 -4.45 7.49 6.32
N THR A 102 -5.26 6.44 6.43
CA THR A 102 -5.37 5.65 7.67
C THR A 102 -4.89 4.23 7.44
N VAL A 103 -3.94 3.77 8.24
CA VAL A 103 -3.46 2.39 8.24
C VAL A 103 -4.12 1.63 9.38
N HIS A 104 -4.70 0.48 9.09
CA HIS A 104 -5.43 -0.36 10.04
C HIS A 104 -4.73 -1.71 10.24
N ASP A 105 -4.28 -2.00 11.46
CA ASP A 105 -3.77 -3.32 11.88
C ASP A 105 -4.86 -4.14 12.58
N SER A 106 -6.01 -4.29 11.91
CA SER A 106 -7.23 -4.89 12.49
C SER A 106 -7.06 -6.33 13.01
N PRO A 107 -6.37 -7.27 12.32
CA PRO A 107 -6.27 -8.65 12.78
C PRO A 107 -5.18 -8.90 13.83
N SER A 108 -4.30 -7.92 14.09
CA SER A 108 -3.16 -8.07 15.02
C SER A 108 -3.35 -7.21 16.27
N THR A 109 -3.02 -5.92 16.22
CA THR A 109 -3.04 -5.04 17.40
C THR A 109 -4.35 -4.27 17.54
N GLN A 110 -5.17 -4.25 16.50
CA GLN A 110 -6.36 -3.42 16.38
C GLN A 110 -6.06 -1.91 16.41
N ILE A 111 -4.79 -1.53 16.22
CA ILE A 111 -4.37 -0.13 16.11
C ILE A 111 -4.73 0.40 14.73
N ALA A 112 -5.21 1.64 14.70
CA ALA A 112 -5.32 2.43 13.48
C ALA A 112 -4.50 3.71 13.64
N VAL A 113 -3.78 4.09 12.58
CA VAL A 113 -2.99 5.33 12.55
C VAL A 113 -3.48 6.15 11.37
N GLN A 114 -4.10 7.29 11.66
CA GLN A 114 -4.54 8.27 10.66
C GLN A 114 -3.50 9.39 10.56
N ILE A 115 -3.12 9.71 9.33
CA ILE A 115 -2.06 10.65 9.00
C ILE A 115 -2.53 11.55 7.87
N PRO A 116 -2.66 12.87 8.09
CA PRO A 116 -2.83 13.82 7.01
C PRO A 116 -1.51 13.96 6.25
N VAL A 117 -1.51 13.92 4.92
CA VAL A 117 -0.29 14.00 4.11
C VAL A 117 -0.45 15.09 3.04
N ASP A 118 0.45 16.08 3.06
CA ASP A 118 0.54 17.13 2.03
C ASP A 118 1.21 16.58 0.77
N VAL A 119 0.48 15.75 0.01
CA VAL A 119 1.02 15.06 -1.17
C VAL A 119 1.42 16.03 -2.29
N PRO A 120 2.55 15.80 -2.98
CA PRO A 120 2.99 16.66 -4.07
C PRO A 120 2.06 16.57 -5.29
N THR A 121 2.07 17.60 -6.12
CA THR A 121 1.42 17.53 -7.44
C THR A 121 1.97 16.35 -8.25
N GLY A 122 1.08 15.56 -8.84
CA GLY A 122 1.46 14.39 -9.65
C GLY A 122 1.58 13.07 -8.87
N TRP A 123 1.24 13.05 -7.58
CA TRP A 123 1.33 11.85 -6.74
C TRP A 123 0.54 10.67 -7.32
N LEU A 124 -0.62 10.92 -7.96
CA LEU A 124 -1.44 9.88 -8.59
C LEU A 124 -0.70 9.20 -9.74
N GLU A 125 -0.13 9.97 -10.66
CA GLU A 125 0.63 9.44 -11.79
C GLU A 125 1.86 8.66 -11.32
N GLU A 126 2.57 9.14 -10.30
CA GLU A 126 3.69 8.39 -9.76
C GLU A 126 3.25 7.07 -9.10
N ASN A 127 2.12 7.05 -8.40
CA ASN A 127 1.56 5.82 -7.83
C ASN A 127 1.08 4.85 -8.92
N ARG A 128 0.56 5.34 -10.04
CA ARG A 128 0.25 4.50 -11.22
C ARG A 128 1.52 3.88 -11.81
N LEU A 129 2.61 4.64 -11.93
CA LEU A 129 3.90 4.11 -12.40
C LEU A 129 4.47 3.04 -11.46
N ARG A 130 4.35 3.23 -10.14
CA ARG A 130 4.73 2.24 -9.13
C ARG A 130 3.94 0.94 -9.29
N LEU A 131 2.62 1.03 -9.43
CA LEU A 131 1.75 -0.11 -9.71
C LEU A 131 2.16 -0.87 -10.98
N GLU A 132 2.45 -0.15 -12.07
CA GLU A 132 2.93 -0.78 -13.31
C GLU A 132 4.25 -1.53 -13.13
N HIS A 133 5.18 -1.00 -12.32
CA HIS A 133 6.45 -1.67 -12.03
C HIS A 133 6.24 -2.96 -11.24
N VAL A 134 5.38 -2.92 -10.21
CA VAL A 134 5.03 -4.12 -9.42
C VAL A 134 4.37 -5.18 -10.32
N ARG A 135 3.35 -4.81 -11.10
CA ARG A 135 2.69 -5.73 -12.05
C ARG A 135 3.67 -6.36 -13.05
N LYS A 136 4.62 -5.57 -13.58
CA LYS A 136 5.66 -6.09 -14.49
C LYS A 136 6.62 -7.06 -13.81
N ALA A 137 6.87 -6.90 -12.50
CA ALA A 137 7.72 -7.80 -11.73
C ALA A 137 6.99 -9.11 -11.39
N THR A 138 5.71 -9.04 -11.03
CA THR A 138 4.90 -10.22 -10.71
C THR A 138 4.53 -11.04 -11.95
N ALA A 139 4.25 -10.41 -13.09
CA ALA A 139 3.86 -11.08 -14.34
C ALA A 139 5.00 -11.82 -15.08
N LYS A 140 6.27 -11.59 -14.72
CA LYS A 140 7.43 -12.21 -15.41
C LYS A 140 7.71 -13.65 -14.95
N ARG A 141 6.73 -14.35 -14.39
CA ARG A 141 6.89 -15.70 -13.84
C ARG A 141 5.93 -16.73 -14.41
#